data_AF-A0A2V6P9V8-F1
#
_entry.id   AF-A0A2V6P9V8-F1
#
_cell.length_a   1.000
_cell.length_b   1.000
_cell.length_c   1.000
_cell.angle_alpha   90.00
_cell.angle_beta   90.00
_cell.angle_gamma   90.00
#
_symmetry.space_group_name_H-M   'P 1'
#
loop_
_entity.id
_entity.type
_entity.pdbx_description
1 polymer ?
#
loop_
_entity_poly.entity_id
_entity_poly.type
_entity_poly.pdbx_seq_one_letter_code
_entity_poly.pdbx_strand_id
1 'polypeptide(L)'
;MRGRLAAGLLALVAFLILLPALVPTFYVQLTTEILVMAIFSVATNLLFGYGGMISFGQAAYYGIGAYTLALLVMSVGVPFVVGFVAAPLCAALFAAVVGFFCVRLTIIYFAMLTLGFAQLLYSIVFQWVSVTGGDDGLHGVPIPALFHDATAYYYFTLAMTIVGLGLMWRVVHSPFGYAIRAIRDNRRVHDRGLLLWPGRRALRSGEQGGVPQPPVLVEVRRAALRDPPRRHPPVPRPRRRRRDLHPARADHLEVLARARGEERVLAHRDGVGDPAADLHAAARRHRAPGPPPGAMSRLGAP
;
A
#
# COMPACT_ATOMS: atom_id res chain seq x y z
N MET A 1 -17.54 26.27 -10.39
CA MET A 1 -16.81 25.14 -11.03
C MET A 1 -17.66 23.87 -11.17
N ARG A 2 -18.36 23.41 -10.12
CA ARG A 2 -19.23 22.21 -10.17
C ARG A 2 -20.28 22.23 -11.29
N GLY A 3 -20.94 23.37 -11.54
CA GLY A 3 -21.93 23.51 -12.62
C GLY A 3 -21.37 23.35 -14.03
N ARG A 4 -20.14 23.82 -14.30
CA ARG A 4 -19.51 23.71 -15.62
C ARG A 4 -19.08 22.26 -15.91
N LEU A 5 -18.64 21.53 -14.88
CA LEU A 5 -18.31 20.11 -14.99
C LEU A 5 -19.56 19.25 -15.21
N ALA A 6 -20.65 19.55 -14.49
CA ALA A 6 -21.93 18.88 -14.67
C ALA A 6 -22.51 19.13 -16.07
N ALA A 7 -22.45 20.37 -16.56
CA ALA A 7 -22.88 20.72 -17.92
C ALA A 7 -22.03 20.01 -18.99
N GLY A 8 -20.71 19.93 -18.80
CA GLY A 8 -19.83 19.19 -19.72
C GLY A 8 -20.14 17.70 -19.76
N LEU A 9 -20.43 17.08 -18.61
CA LEU A 9 -20.83 15.67 -18.54
C LEU A 9 -22.17 15.42 -19.24
N LEU A 10 -23.16 16.29 -19.00
CA LEU A 10 -24.47 16.20 -19.65
C LEU A 10 -24.35 16.36 -21.17
N ALA A 11 -23.53 17.30 -21.65
CA ALA A 11 -23.27 17.48 -23.07
C ALA A 11 -22.61 16.24 -23.69
N LEU A 12 -21.66 15.61 -22.99
CA LEU A 12 -21.03 14.37 -23.43
C LEU A 12 -22.05 13.23 -23.53
N VAL A 13 -22.89 13.04 -22.52
CA VAL A 13 -23.93 11.98 -22.53
C VAL A 13 -24.94 12.24 -23.66
N ALA A 14 -25.38 13.48 -23.85
CA ALA A 14 -26.27 13.85 -24.95
C ALA A 14 -25.63 13.57 -26.32
N PHE A 15 -24.34 13.88 -26.49
CA PHE A 15 -23.60 13.57 -27.70
C PHE A 15 -23.54 12.06 -27.97
N LEU A 16 -23.25 11.24 -26.96
CA LEU A 16 -23.23 9.78 -27.11
C LEU A 16 -24.60 9.22 -27.47
N ILE A 17 -25.69 9.75 -26.93
CA ILE A 17 -27.05 9.31 -27.28
C ILE A 17 -27.38 9.60 -28.75
N LEU A 18 -26.92 10.73 -29.27
CA LEU A 18 -27.19 11.16 -30.66
C LEU A 18 -26.21 10.57 -31.67
N LEU A 19 -25.08 10.05 -31.22
CA LEU A 19 -23.99 9.49 -32.05
C LEU A 19 -24.49 8.50 -33.11
N PRO A 20 -25.28 7.45 -32.81
CA PRO A 20 -25.68 6.47 -33.83
C PRO A 20 -26.56 7.03 -34.95
N ALA A 21 -27.22 8.18 -34.74
CA ALA A 21 -27.97 8.87 -35.80
C ALA A 21 -27.08 9.73 -36.72
N LEU A 22 -25.86 10.07 -36.27
CA LEU A 22 -24.95 10.99 -36.95
C LEU A 22 -23.85 10.27 -37.74
N VAL A 23 -23.52 9.02 -37.38
CA VAL A 23 -22.39 8.29 -37.96
C VAL A 23 -22.79 6.94 -38.58
N PRO A 24 -22.03 6.45 -39.58
CA PRO A 24 -22.21 5.11 -40.13
C PRO A 24 -22.08 3.99 -39.09
N THR A 25 -22.71 2.84 -39.35
CA THR A 25 -22.75 1.66 -38.47
C THR A 25 -21.38 1.17 -38.00
N PHE A 26 -20.36 1.26 -38.85
CA PHE A 26 -18.98 0.91 -38.48
C PHE A 26 -18.49 1.70 -37.26
N TYR A 27 -18.72 3.02 -37.24
CA TYR A 27 -18.33 3.87 -36.12
C TYR A 27 -19.17 3.61 -34.86
N VAL A 28 -20.42 3.18 -35.02
CA VAL A 28 -21.28 2.76 -33.90
C VAL A 28 -20.72 1.50 -33.22
N GLN A 29 -20.33 0.50 -34.00
CA GLN A 29 -19.71 -0.73 -33.48
C GLN A 29 -18.37 -0.42 -32.79
N LEU A 30 -17.51 0.38 -33.43
CA LEU A 30 -16.25 0.82 -32.84
C LEU A 30 -16.48 1.58 -31.51
N THR A 31 -17.47 2.46 -31.47
CA THR A 31 -17.81 3.20 -30.24
C THR A 31 -18.34 2.26 -29.15
N THR A 32 -19.08 1.21 -29.53
CA THR A 32 -19.53 0.18 -28.60
C THR A 32 -18.35 -0.53 -27.93
N GLU A 33 -17.32 -0.90 -28.70
CA GLU A 33 -16.09 -1.49 -28.14
C GLU A 33 -15.36 -0.50 -27.21
N ILE A 34 -15.28 0.78 -27.60
CA ILE A 34 -14.69 1.83 -26.76
C ILE A 34 -15.45 1.95 -25.43
N LEU A 35 -16.79 1.85 -25.43
CA LEU A 35 -17.61 1.89 -24.22
C LEU A 35 -17.34 0.70 -23.30
N VAL A 36 -17.22 -0.51 -23.86
CA VAL A 36 -16.85 -1.71 -23.09
C VAL A 36 -15.46 -1.55 -22.47
N MET A 37 -14.49 -1.11 -23.26
CA MET A 37 -13.12 -0.87 -22.80
C MET A 37 -13.03 0.27 -21.78
N ALA A 38 -13.92 1.27 -21.86
CA ALA A 38 -14.00 2.36 -20.89
C ALA A 38 -14.44 1.86 -19.51
N ILE A 39 -15.47 1.01 -19.43
CA ILE A 39 -15.87 0.37 -18.15
C ILE A 39 -14.71 -0.47 -17.60
N PHE A 40 -14.08 -1.27 -18.46
CA PHE A 40 -12.95 -2.12 -18.08
C PHE A 40 -11.76 -1.30 -17.53
N SER A 41 -11.47 -0.16 -18.16
CA SER A 41 -10.46 0.80 -17.71
C SER A 41 -10.81 1.38 -16.35
N VAL A 42 -12.07 1.78 -16.15
CA VAL A 42 -12.55 2.31 -14.85
C VAL A 42 -12.47 1.27 -13.75
N ALA A 43 -12.83 0.01 -14.03
CA ALA A 43 -12.67 -1.11 -13.10
C ALA A 43 -11.20 -1.28 -12.66
N THR A 44 -10.27 -1.23 -13.61
CA THR A 44 -8.83 -1.31 -13.33
C THR A 44 -8.33 -0.10 -12.53
N ASN A 45 -8.84 1.10 -12.83
CA ASN A 45 -8.49 2.32 -12.13
C ASN A 45 -8.93 2.31 -10.64
N LEU A 46 -9.88 1.46 -10.25
CA LEU A 46 -10.25 1.35 -8.83
C LEU A 46 -9.05 0.93 -7.97
N LEU A 47 -8.34 -0.13 -8.37
CA LEU A 47 -7.18 -0.63 -7.63
C LEU A 47 -5.97 0.28 -7.80
N PHE A 48 -5.68 0.70 -9.03
CA PHE A 48 -4.50 1.51 -9.33
C PHE A 48 -4.66 2.95 -8.80
N GLY A 49 -5.76 3.59 -9.19
CA GLY A 49 -6.07 4.99 -8.94
C GLY A 49 -6.45 5.27 -7.49
N TYR A 50 -7.24 4.41 -6.84
CA TYR A 50 -7.66 4.64 -5.45
C TYR A 50 -6.92 3.76 -4.44
N GLY A 51 -6.64 2.50 -4.76
CA GLY A 51 -5.89 1.58 -3.90
C GLY A 51 -4.38 1.77 -3.92
N GLY A 52 -3.80 2.33 -4.99
CA GLY A 52 -2.35 2.43 -5.15
C GLY A 52 -1.66 1.08 -5.28
N MET A 53 -2.41 0.05 -5.67
CA MET A 53 -1.92 -1.30 -5.92
C MET A 53 -2.09 -1.60 -7.40
N ILE A 54 -1.07 -2.19 -8.00
CA ILE A 54 -1.13 -2.62 -9.41
C ILE A 54 -1.64 -4.06 -9.42
N SER A 55 -2.68 -4.34 -10.20
CA SER A 55 -3.19 -5.69 -10.44
C SER A 55 -3.24 -5.96 -11.93
N PHE A 56 -2.75 -7.13 -12.34
CA PHE A 56 -2.81 -7.61 -13.73
C PHE A 56 -3.88 -8.69 -13.94
N GLY A 57 -4.76 -8.91 -12.95
CA GLY A 57 -5.77 -9.97 -13.00
C GLY A 57 -7.06 -9.62 -13.74
N GLN A 58 -7.25 -8.36 -14.16
CA GLN A 58 -8.55 -7.87 -14.65
C GLN A 58 -9.05 -8.62 -15.89
N ALA A 59 -8.14 -8.97 -16.81
CA ALA A 59 -8.47 -9.74 -18.01
C ALA A 59 -9.05 -11.12 -17.68
N ALA A 60 -8.58 -11.75 -16.61
CA ALA A 60 -9.07 -13.06 -16.18
C ALA A 60 -10.53 -12.98 -15.72
N TYR A 61 -10.90 -11.95 -14.95
CA TYR A 61 -12.29 -11.77 -14.49
C TYR A 61 -13.23 -11.41 -15.63
N TYR A 62 -12.75 -10.62 -16.61
CA TYR A 62 -13.50 -10.34 -17.84
C TYR A 62 -13.76 -11.62 -18.63
N GLY A 63 -12.74 -12.47 -18.80
CA GLY A 63 -12.86 -13.78 -19.45
C GLY A 63 -13.84 -14.70 -18.72
N ILE A 64 -13.75 -14.83 -17.39
CA ILE A 64 -14.68 -15.65 -16.60
C ILE A 64 -16.13 -15.23 -16.84
N GLY A 65 -16.42 -13.92 -16.84
CA GLY A 65 -17.76 -13.43 -17.13
C GLY A 65 -18.25 -13.84 -18.52
N ALA A 66 -17.41 -13.64 -19.54
CA ALA A 66 -17.73 -14.00 -20.92
C ALA A 66 -17.97 -15.52 -21.10
N TYR A 67 -17.06 -16.35 -20.59
CA TYR A 67 -17.20 -17.81 -20.64
C TYR A 67 -18.37 -18.32 -19.80
N THR A 68 -18.67 -17.70 -18.66
CA THR A 68 -19.85 -18.07 -17.86
C THR A 68 -21.12 -17.87 -18.66
N LEU A 69 -21.29 -16.71 -19.31
CA LEU A 69 -22.45 -16.45 -20.17
C LEU A 69 -22.53 -17.46 -21.32
N ALA A 70 -21.43 -17.64 -22.04
CA ALA A 70 -21.38 -18.54 -23.20
C ALA A 70 -21.73 -19.99 -22.80
N LEU A 71 -21.11 -20.53 -21.75
CA LEU A 71 -21.34 -21.90 -21.29
C LEU A 71 -22.74 -22.12 -20.73
N LEU A 72 -23.29 -21.18 -19.96
CA LEU A 72 -24.65 -21.30 -19.45
C LEU A 72 -25.66 -21.35 -20.59
N VAL A 73 -25.52 -20.46 -21.57
CA VAL A 73 -26.47 -20.35 -22.67
C VAL A 73 -26.31 -21.52 -23.65
N MET A 74 -25.07 -21.91 -23.99
CA MET A 74 -24.81 -22.96 -24.97
C MET A 74 -24.94 -24.38 -24.40
N SER A 75 -24.34 -24.64 -23.23
CA SER A 75 -24.26 -26.01 -22.68
C SER A 75 -25.47 -26.35 -21.82
N VAL A 76 -25.96 -25.38 -21.02
CA VAL A 76 -27.09 -25.61 -20.09
C VAL A 76 -28.43 -25.19 -20.71
N GLY A 77 -28.41 -24.29 -21.71
CA GLY A 77 -29.62 -23.82 -22.37
C GLY A 77 -30.47 -22.86 -21.52
N VAL A 78 -29.86 -22.20 -20.52
CA VAL A 78 -30.61 -21.21 -19.72
C VAL A 78 -30.94 -19.96 -20.54
N PRO A 79 -32.03 -19.23 -20.22
CA PRO A 79 -32.34 -17.98 -20.89
C PRO A 79 -31.18 -16.98 -20.82
N PHE A 80 -30.94 -16.25 -21.92
CA PHE A 80 -29.83 -15.28 -22.03
C PHE A 80 -29.77 -14.30 -20.86
N VAL A 81 -30.92 -13.81 -20.38
CA VAL A 81 -31.02 -12.87 -19.25
C VAL A 81 -30.47 -13.48 -17.96
N VAL A 82 -30.72 -14.77 -17.72
CA VAL A 82 -30.22 -15.48 -16.54
C VAL A 82 -28.70 -15.65 -16.64
N GLY A 83 -28.20 -16.05 -17.82
CA GLY A 83 -26.77 -16.13 -18.09
C GLY A 83 -26.07 -14.78 -17.91
N PHE A 84 -26.70 -13.70 -18.37
CA PHE A 84 -26.16 -12.33 -18.30
C PHE A 84 -26.03 -11.84 -16.85
N VAL A 85 -26.99 -12.18 -15.98
CA VAL A 85 -26.91 -11.84 -14.54
C VAL A 85 -25.95 -12.77 -13.81
N ALA A 86 -25.88 -14.05 -14.19
CA ALA A 86 -24.98 -15.01 -13.56
C ALA A 86 -23.50 -14.71 -13.86
N ALA A 87 -23.19 -14.21 -15.06
CA ALA A 87 -21.82 -13.88 -15.49
C ALA A 87 -21.03 -12.99 -14.50
N PRO A 88 -21.50 -11.78 -14.13
CA PRO A 88 -20.80 -10.94 -13.16
C PRO A 88 -20.79 -11.54 -11.75
N LEU A 89 -21.77 -12.36 -11.37
CA LEU A 89 -21.81 -13.03 -10.06
C LEU A 89 -20.73 -14.11 -9.95
N CYS A 90 -20.57 -14.94 -10.98
CA CYS A 90 -19.50 -15.94 -11.05
C CYS A 90 -18.12 -15.28 -11.09
N ALA A 91 -17.95 -14.21 -11.87
CA ALA A 91 -16.72 -13.43 -11.89
C ALA A 91 -16.42 -12.79 -10.51
N ALA A 92 -17.43 -12.26 -9.82
CA ALA A 92 -17.29 -11.70 -8.48
C ALA A 92 -16.93 -12.75 -7.44
N LEU A 93 -17.52 -13.95 -7.52
CA LEU A 93 -17.19 -15.08 -6.65
C LEU A 93 -15.72 -15.48 -6.83
N PHE A 94 -15.26 -15.63 -8.07
CA PHE A 94 -13.87 -15.95 -8.35
C PHE A 94 -12.92 -14.82 -7.90
N ALA A 95 -13.29 -13.56 -8.14
CA ALA A 95 -12.53 -12.41 -7.65
C ALA A 95 -12.47 -12.34 -6.12
N ALA A 96 -13.52 -12.79 -5.41
CA ALA A 96 -13.51 -12.89 -3.95
C ALA A 96 -12.53 -13.96 -3.45
N VAL A 97 -12.47 -15.12 -4.12
CA VAL A 97 -11.50 -16.18 -3.82
C VAL A 97 -10.07 -15.69 -4.05
N VAL A 98 -9.78 -15.12 -5.22
CA VAL A 98 -8.45 -14.56 -5.51
C VAL A 98 -8.11 -13.41 -4.56
N GLY A 99 -9.07 -12.52 -4.31
CA GLY A 99 -8.95 -11.40 -3.38
C GLY A 99 -8.60 -11.85 -1.96
N PHE A 100 -9.21 -12.93 -1.47
CA PHE A 100 -8.92 -13.49 -0.14
C PHE A 100 -7.45 -13.88 0.04
N PHE A 101 -6.84 -14.49 -0.97
CA PHE A 101 -5.40 -14.81 -0.94
C PHE A 101 -4.54 -13.56 -1.10
N CYS A 102 -4.94 -12.66 -1.98
CA CYS A 102 -4.18 -11.47 -2.34
C CYS A 102 -4.11 -10.39 -1.24
N VAL A 103 -5.14 -10.24 -0.40
CA VAL A 103 -5.21 -9.19 0.64
C VAL A 103 -4.10 -9.29 1.69
N ARG A 104 -3.50 -10.48 1.87
CA ARG A 104 -2.43 -10.71 2.86
C ARG A 104 -1.02 -10.36 2.35
N LEU A 105 -0.89 -9.95 1.09
CA LEU A 105 0.40 -9.77 0.42
C LEU A 105 0.84 -8.31 0.35
N THR A 106 2.15 -8.09 0.16
CA THR A 106 2.67 -6.75 -0.15
C THR A 106 2.39 -6.38 -1.61
N ILE A 107 2.44 -5.09 -1.97
CA ILE A 107 2.10 -4.59 -3.31
C ILE A 107 2.79 -5.36 -4.45
N ILE A 108 4.07 -5.67 -4.32
CA ILE A 108 4.83 -6.37 -5.38
C ILE A 108 4.35 -7.82 -5.50
N TYR A 109 4.21 -8.52 -4.37
CA TYR A 109 3.69 -9.89 -4.36
C TYR A 109 2.23 -9.97 -4.80
N PHE A 110 1.42 -8.96 -4.48
CA PHE A 110 0.05 -8.83 -4.97
C PHE A 110 0.00 -8.75 -6.50
N ALA A 111 0.82 -7.87 -7.10
CA ALA A 111 0.90 -7.77 -8.56
C ALA A 111 1.35 -9.09 -9.20
N MET A 112 2.42 -9.71 -8.67
CA MET A 112 2.94 -10.99 -9.15
C MET A 112 1.91 -12.12 -9.05
N LEU A 113 1.21 -12.23 -7.92
CA LEU A 113 0.20 -13.26 -7.73
C LEU A 113 -1.00 -13.06 -8.66
N THR A 114 -1.46 -11.81 -8.85
CA THR A 114 -2.57 -11.54 -9.77
C THR A 114 -2.21 -11.84 -11.23
N LEU A 115 -0.95 -11.61 -11.63
CA LEU A 115 -0.46 -12.04 -12.95
C LEU A 115 -0.41 -13.57 -13.05
N GLY A 116 0.09 -14.25 -12.01
CA GLY A 116 0.12 -15.70 -11.94
C GLY A 116 -1.27 -16.33 -12.06
N PHE A 117 -2.28 -15.78 -11.38
CA PHE A 117 -3.67 -16.22 -11.53
C PHE A 117 -4.23 -15.96 -12.92
N ALA A 118 -3.92 -14.80 -13.52
CA ALA A 118 -4.34 -14.51 -14.88
C ALA A 118 -3.76 -15.54 -15.87
N GLN A 119 -2.48 -15.88 -15.71
CA GLN A 119 -1.83 -16.87 -16.56
C GLN A 119 -2.32 -18.30 -16.31
N LEU A 120 -2.60 -18.65 -15.06
CA LEU A 120 -3.24 -19.93 -14.72
C LEU A 120 -4.58 -20.05 -15.44
N LEU A 121 -5.42 -19.02 -15.35
CA LEU A 121 -6.74 -19.03 -15.97
C LEU A 121 -6.65 -19.09 -17.49
N TYR A 122 -5.73 -18.31 -18.08
CA TYR A 122 -5.43 -18.39 -19.51
C TYR A 122 -5.04 -19.81 -19.91
N SER A 123 -4.14 -20.46 -19.16
CA SER A 123 -3.71 -21.85 -19.42
C SER A 123 -4.89 -22.83 -19.35
N ILE A 124 -5.77 -22.69 -18.36
CA ILE A 124 -6.97 -23.53 -18.22
C ILE A 124 -7.88 -23.36 -19.44
N VAL A 125 -8.18 -22.12 -19.83
CA VAL A 125 -9.04 -21.85 -21.00
C VAL A 125 -8.38 -22.39 -22.28
N PHE A 126 -7.09 -22.17 -22.46
CA PHE A 126 -6.42 -22.58 -23.69
C PHE A 126 -6.26 -24.10 -23.83
N GLN A 127 -6.03 -24.82 -22.71
CA GLN A 127 -5.84 -26.27 -22.73
C GLN A 127 -7.15 -27.08 -22.65
N TRP A 128 -8.22 -26.49 -22.11
CA TRP A 128 -9.46 -27.22 -21.85
C TRP A 128 -10.42 -27.17 -23.04
N VAL A 129 -9.99 -27.81 -24.14
CA VAL A 129 -10.70 -27.81 -25.43
C VAL A 129 -12.15 -28.29 -25.30
N SER A 130 -12.41 -29.34 -24.52
CA SER A 130 -13.74 -29.95 -24.42
C SER A 130 -14.83 -29.03 -23.85
N VAL A 131 -14.46 -28.05 -23.02
CA VAL A 131 -15.42 -27.13 -22.38
C VAL A 131 -15.35 -25.75 -23.00
N THR A 132 -14.15 -25.22 -23.20
CA THR A 132 -13.96 -23.80 -23.57
C THR A 132 -13.71 -23.59 -25.05
N GLY A 133 -13.57 -24.66 -25.83
CA GLY A 133 -13.16 -24.59 -27.24
C GLY A 133 -11.66 -24.35 -27.42
N GLY A 134 -10.86 -24.25 -26.35
CA GLY A 134 -9.40 -24.16 -26.44
C GLY A 134 -8.92 -22.93 -27.19
N ASP A 135 -8.17 -23.15 -28.27
CA ASP A 135 -7.62 -22.14 -29.17
C ASP A 135 -8.66 -21.54 -30.12
N ASP A 136 -9.67 -22.31 -30.52
CA ASP A 136 -10.79 -21.83 -31.35
C ASP A 136 -11.77 -20.96 -30.53
N GLY A 137 -11.93 -21.28 -29.25
CA GLY A 137 -12.91 -20.64 -28.37
C GLY A 137 -14.35 -21.06 -28.66
N LEU A 138 -15.32 -20.37 -28.05
CA LEU A 138 -16.75 -20.68 -28.20
C LEU A 138 -17.38 -19.79 -29.27
N HIS A 139 -17.93 -20.41 -30.31
CA HIS A 139 -18.66 -19.74 -31.39
C HIS A 139 -20.15 -20.07 -31.38
N GLY A 140 -20.97 -19.20 -31.97
CA GLY A 140 -22.40 -19.46 -32.14
C GLY A 140 -23.22 -19.32 -30.85
N VAL A 141 -22.76 -18.51 -29.88
CA VAL A 141 -23.57 -18.17 -28.70
C VAL A 141 -24.89 -17.56 -29.19
N PRO A 142 -26.07 -18.13 -28.84
CA PRO A 142 -27.34 -17.63 -29.34
C PRO A 142 -27.66 -16.29 -28.67
N ILE A 143 -27.62 -15.23 -29.46
CA ILE A 143 -27.90 -13.86 -29.03
C ILE A 143 -29.39 -13.58 -29.28
N PRO A 144 -30.12 -12.96 -28.33
CA PRO A 144 -31.50 -12.53 -28.56
C PRO A 144 -31.61 -11.59 -29.77
N ALA A 145 -32.68 -11.74 -30.55
CA ALA A 145 -32.92 -10.94 -31.77
C ALA A 145 -32.89 -9.41 -31.54
N LEU A 146 -33.20 -8.96 -30.32
CA LEU A 146 -33.12 -7.56 -29.91
C LEU A 146 -31.71 -6.97 -30.05
N PHE A 147 -30.66 -7.79 -29.96
CA PHE A 147 -29.26 -7.35 -30.03
C PHE A 147 -28.60 -7.61 -31.39
N HIS A 148 -29.35 -8.09 -32.39
CA HIS A 148 -28.84 -8.22 -33.76
C HIS A 148 -28.70 -6.84 -34.43
N ASP A 149 -29.52 -5.87 -34.04
CA ASP A 149 -29.39 -4.49 -34.49
C ASP A 149 -28.24 -3.79 -33.74
N ALA A 150 -27.30 -3.24 -34.51
CA ALA A 150 -26.13 -2.54 -33.97
C ALA A 150 -26.53 -1.33 -33.11
N THR A 151 -27.64 -0.67 -33.46
CA THR A 151 -28.13 0.51 -32.74
C THR A 151 -28.74 0.12 -31.39
N ALA A 152 -29.57 -0.93 -31.37
CA ALA A 152 -30.11 -1.49 -30.13
C ALA A 152 -29.00 -1.99 -29.18
N TYR A 153 -28.00 -2.68 -29.72
CA TYR A 153 -26.85 -3.15 -28.93
C TYR A 153 -25.99 -1.99 -28.39
N TYR A 154 -25.82 -0.92 -29.18
CA TYR A 154 -25.15 0.31 -28.74
C TYR A 154 -25.86 0.95 -27.54
N TYR A 155 -27.18 1.16 -27.63
CA TYR A 155 -27.94 1.78 -26.53
C TYR A 155 -27.96 0.90 -25.27
N PHE A 156 -28.03 -0.41 -25.43
CA PHE A 156 -27.89 -1.34 -24.32
C PHE A 156 -26.52 -1.22 -23.63
N THR A 157 -25.44 -1.21 -24.44
CA THR A 157 -24.07 -1.07 -23.93
C THR A 157 -23.89 0.28 -23.23
N LEU A 158 -24.37 1.37 -23.82
CA LEU A 158 -24.33 2.71 -23.24
C LEU A 158 -25.05 2.76 -21.88
N ALA A 159 -26.23 2.15 -21.78
CA ALA A 159 -26.97 2.05 -20.52
C ALA A 159 -26.17 1.28 -19.47
N MET A 160 -25.57 0.14 -19.84
CA MET A 160 -24.70 -0.64 -18.95
C MET A 160 -23.44 0.14 -18.53
N THR A 161 -22.85 0.93 -19.43
CA THR A 161 -21.73 1.83 -19.10
C THR A 161 -22.12 2.87 -18.08
N ILE A 162 -23.26 3.54 -18.26
CA ILE A 162 -23.74 4.54 -17.30
C ILE A 162 -24.00 3.91 -15.93
N VAL A 163 -24.65 2.74 -15.90
CA VAL A 163 -24.89 1.99 -14.66
C VAL A 163 -23.57 1.59 -13.99
N GLY A 164 -22.62 1.06 -14.75
CA GLY A 164 -21.30 0.67 -14.24
C GLY A 164 -20.49 1.84 -13.68
N LEU A 165 -20.50 2.98 -14.37
CA LEU A 165 -19.88 4.22 -13.90
C LEU A 165 -20.56 4.75 -12.64
N GLY A 166 -21.90 4.72 -12.58
CA GLY A 166 -22.68 5.10 -11.40
C GLY A 166 -22.37 4.21 -10.19
N LEU A 167 -22.30 2.90 -10.41
CA LEU A 167 -21.93 1.93 -9.37
C LEU A 167 -20.50 2.19 -8.87
N MET A 168 -19.56 2.38 -9.79
CA MET A 168 -18.17 2.70 -9.43
C MET A 168 -18.08 4.00 -8.65
N TRP A 169 -18.78 5.05 -9.10
CA TRP A 169 -18.84 6.32 -8.40
C TRP A 169 -19.36 6.15 -6.96
N ARG A 170 -20.40 5.33 -6.77
CA ARG A 170 -20.95 5.02 -5.45
C ARG A 170 -19.99 4.23 -4.58
N VAL A 171 -19.28 3.24 -5.12
CA VAL A 171 -18.27 2.46 -4.37
C VAL A 171 -17.12 3.38 -3.93
N VAL A 172 -16.62 4.23 -4.81
CA VAL A 172 -15.51 5.15 -4.54
C VAL A 172 -15.87 6.18 -3.46
N HIS A 173 -17.10 6.69 -3.45
CA HIS A 173 -17.57 7.68 -2.45
C HIS A 173 -18.19 7.05 -1.19
N SER A 174 -18.15 5.72 -1.08
CA SER A 174 -18.58 5.01 0.13
C SER A 174 -17.48 5.00 1.21
N PRO A 175 -17.80 4.69 2.49
CA PRO A 175 -16.81 4.53 3.54
C PRO A 175 -15.68 3.55 3.19
N PHE A 176 -15.98 2.51 2.40
CA PHE A 176 -15.01 1.54 1.89
C PHE A 176 -13.97 2.21 0.98
N GLY A 177 -14.43 3.05 0.04
CA GLY A 177 -13.55 3.79 -0.86
C GLY A 177 -12.66 4.81 -0.14
N TYR A 178 -13.16 5.42 0.94
CA TYR A 178 -12.35 6.28 1.81
C TYR A 178 -11.32 5.49 2.62
N ALA A 179 -11.67 4.31 3.13
CA ALA A 179 -10.74 3.44 3.84
C ALA A 179 -9.56 3.00 2.96
N ILE A 180 -9.84 2.58 1.71
CA ILE A 180 -8.81 2.21 0.74
C ILE A 180 -7.85 3.38 0.47
N ARG A 181 -8.38 4.58 0.25
CA ARG A 181 -7.58 5.79 0.02
C ARG A 181 -6.71 6.14 1.23
N ALA A 182 -7.27 6.05 2.44
CA ALA A 182 -6.54 6.32 3.67
C ALA A 182 -5.37 5.34 3.88
N ILE A 183 -5.56 4.05 3.57
CA ILE A 183 -4.49 3.03 3.63
C ILE A 183 -3.38 3.38 2.65
N ARG A 184 -3.73 3.74 1.41
CA ARG A 184 -2.77 4.15 0.38
C ARG A 184 -1.96 5.38 0.81
N ASP A 185 -2.63 6.41 1.33
CA ASP A 185 -1.99 7.67 1.68
C ASP A 185 -1.08 7.52 2.92
N ASN A 186 -1.45 6.70 3.90
CA ASN A 186 -0.58 6.40 5.05
C ASN A 186 0.72 5.69 4.62
N ARG A 187 0.64 4.76 3.65
CA ARG A 187 1.83 4.11 3.10
C ARG A 187 2.74 5.09 2.36
N ARG A 188 2.18 6.01 1.57
CA ARG A 188 2.97 7.06 0.89
C ARG A 188 3.76 7.93 1.86
N VAL A 189 3.22 8.19 3.06
CA VAL A 189 3.91 8.97 4.11
C VAL A 189 5.05 8.17 4.74
N HIS A 190 4.90 6.86 4.90
CA HIS A 190 5.98 5.99 5.37
C HIS A 190 7.15 5.94 4.37
N ASP A 191 6.85 5.79 3.08
CA ASP A 191 7.87 5.70 2.02
C ASP A 191 8.54 7.04 1.69
N ARG A 192 7.84 8.19 1.85
CA ARG A 192 8.41 9.54 1.66
C ARG A 192 9.15 10.09 2.87
N GLY A 193 9.33 9.30 3.91
CA GLY A 193 10.15 9.70 5.03
C GLY A 193 9.47 10.73 5.94
N LEU A 194 8.80 10.19 6.96
CA LEU A 194 8.98 10.70 8.34
C LEU A 194 10.47 10.73 8.78
N LEU A 195 11.38 10.22 7.92
CA LEU A 195 12.83 10.38 7.93
C LEU A 195 13.34 11.74 7.42
N LEU A 196 12.55 12.51 6.65
CA LEU A 196 12.93 13.85 6.17
C LEU A 196 12.51 14.97 7.13
N TRP A 197 11.75 14.68 8.20
CA TRP A 197 11.57 15.65 9.28
C TRP A 197 12.90 15.78 10.04
N PRO A 198 13.65 16.89 9.91
CA PRO A 198 14.99 17.00 10.49
C PRO A 198 14.96 16.94 12.03
N GLY A 199 13.79 17.21 12.62
CA GLY A 199 13.60 17.36 14.07
C GLY A 199 13.35 16.08 14.87
N ARG A 200 13.37 14.86 14.28
CA ARG A 200 13.19 13.63 15.09
C ARG A 200 14.34 13.42 16.08
N ARG A 201 15.54 13.94 15.80
CA ARG A 201 16.67 13.95 16.75
C ARG A 201 16.58 15.08 17.79
N ALA A 202 16.02 16.24 17.43
CA ALA A 202 15.92 17.40 18.31
C ALA A 202 14.95 17.20 19.50
N LEU A 203 13.94 16.33 19.34
CA LEU A 203 13.04 15.98 20.46
C LEU A 203 13.71 15.07 21.50
N ARG A 204 14.89 14.50 21.20
CA ARG A 204 15.63 13.61 22.10
C ARG A 204 16.78 14.33 22.84
N SER A 205 17.23 15.49 22.36
CA SER A 205 18.40 16.20 22.91
C SER A 205 18.08 17.44 23.75
N GLY A 206 16.81 17.87 23.88
CA GLY A 206 16.44 18.99 24.77
C GLY A 206 16.98 20.37 24.36
N GLU A 207 17.77 20.47 23.29
CA GLU A 207 18.31 21.74 22.82
C GLU A 207 17.30 22.47 21.93
N GLN A 208 16.58 23.42 22.54
CA GLN A 208 15.61 24.32 21.89
C GLN A 208 16.30 25.51 21.18
N GLY A 209 17.34 25.26 20.39
CA GLY A 209 18.03 26.28 19.61
C GLY A 209 17.40 26.50 18.23
N GLY A 210 16.43 27.42 18.12
CA GLY A 210 16.25 28.22 16.89
C GLY A 210 15.58 27.62 15.65
N VAL A 211 14.85 26.50 15.71
CA VAL A 211 14.10 26.01 14.52
C VAL A 211 12.72 26.69 14.44
N PRO A 212 12.35 27.31 13.29
CA PRO A 212 11.01 27.86 13.09
C PRO A 212 9.95 26.76 13.25
N GLN A 213 9.15 26.88 14.30
CA GLN A 213 8.02 25.98 14.54
C GLN A 213 6.95 26.21 13.46
N PRO A 214 6.34 25.16 12.87
CA PRO A 214 5.24 25.36 11.94
C PRO A 214 4.08 26.07 12.65
N PRO A 215 3.31 26.92 11.95
CA PRO A 215 2.28 27.79 12.54
C PRO A 215 1.30 27.03 13.46
N VAL A 216 0.90 25.83 13.03
CA VAL A 216 -0.03 24.96 13.77
C VAL A 216 0.51 24.54 15.15
N LEU A 217 1.82 24.34 15.30
CA LEU A 217 2.40 23.92 16.57
C LEU A 217 2.52 25.10 17.53
N VAL A 218 2.72 26.31 17.01
CA VAL A 218 2.71 27.55 17.81
C VAL A 218 1.31 27.77 18.38
N GLU A 219 0.28 27.53 17.58
CA GLU A 219 -1.12 27.71 17.95
C GLU A 219 -1.58 26.64 18.95
N VAL A 220 -1.23 25.37 18.74
CA VAL A 220 -1.47 24.28 19.70
C VAL A 220 -0.70 24.49 21.00
N ARG A 221 0.56 24.95 20.95
CA ARG A 221 1.34 25.27 22.15
C ARG A 221 0.77 26.48 22.90
N ARG A 222 0.33 27.52 22.18
CA ARG A 222 -0.37 28.67 22.78
C ARG A 222 -1.70 28.26 23.40
N ALA A 223 -2.44 27.35 22.76
CA ALA A 223 -3.68 26.79 23.30
C ALA A 223 -3.43 25.94 24.55
N ALA A 224 -2.40 25.09 24.54
CA ALA A 224 -1.99 24.27 25.69
C ALA A 224 -1.43 25.08 26.87
N LEU A 225 -0.89 26.29 26.61
CA LEU A 225 -0.45 27.23 27.64
C LEU A 225 -1.59 28.08 28.19
N ARG A 226 -2.67 28.31 27.42
CA ARG A 226 -3.88 28.98 27.89
C ARG A 226 -4.69 28.13 28.83
N ASP A 227 -4.70 26.81 28.62
CA ASP A 227 -5.45 25.86 29.45
C ASP A 227 -4.56 24.65 29.79
N PRO A 228 -3.69 24.77 30.82
CA PRO A 228 -2.79 23.69 31.18
C PRO A 228 -3.64 22.49 31.62
N PRO A 229 -3.43 21.29 31.03
CA PRO A 229 -4.18 20.11 31.42
C PRO A 229 -3.99 19.89 32.92
N ARG A 230 -5.12 19.75 33.64
CA ARG A 230 -5.12 19.43 35.08
C ARG A 230 -4.15 18.27 35.28
N ARG A 231 -3.16 18.43 36.18
CA ARG A 231 -2.13 17.43 36.44
C ARG A 231 -2.81 16.09 36.74
N HIS A 232 -2.83 15.18 35.78
CA HIS A 232 -3.19 13.80 36.07
C HIS A 232 -2.12 13.26 37.03
N PRO A 233 -2.51 12.55 38.09
CA PRO A 233 -1.55 11.92 38.99
C PRO A 233 -0.60 11.05 38.16
N PRO A 234 0.69 10.99 38.52
CA PRO A 234 1.67 10.25 37.75
C PRO A 234 1.19 8.81 37.57
N VAL A 235 1.04 8.38 36.31
CA VAL A 235 0.74 6.99 35.98
C VAL A 235 1.82 6.14 36.63
N PRO A 236 1.48 5.20 37.54
CA PRO A 236 2.45 4.33 38.16
C PRO A 236 3.22 3.60 37.06
N ARG A 237 4.51 3.92 36.90
CA ARG A 237 5.35 3.13 36.00
C ARG A 237 5.28 1.70 36.53
N PRO A 238 4.99 0.69 35.69
CA PRO A 238 5.15 -0.69 36.12
C PRO A 238 6.59 -0.82 36.61
N ARG A 239 6.78 -1.09 37.91
CA ARG A 239 8.07 -1.52 38.43
C ARG A 239 8.49 -2.64 37.49
N ARG A 240 9.61 -2.48 36.78
CA ARG A 240 10.25 -3.60 36.12
C ARG A 240 10.49 -4.62 37.23
N ARG A 241 9.58 -5.58 37.39
CA ARG A 241 9.89 -6.85 38.02
C ARG A 241 11.15 -7.28 37.30
N ARG A 242 12.27 -7.36 38.01
CA ARG A 242 13.42 -8.15 37.57
C ARG A 242 12.80 -9.46 37.14
N ARG A 243 12.66 -9.64 35.83
CA ARG A 243 12.23 -10.90 35.26
C ARG A 243 13.45 -11.75 35.53
N ASP A 244 13.35 -12.57 36.57
CA ASP A 244 14.40 -13.48 36.97
C ASP A 244 14.84 -14.22 35.70
N LEU A 245 15.98 -13.79 35.16
CA LEU A 245 16.60 -14.47 34.05
C LEU A 245 17.02 -15.81 34.65
N HIS A 246 16.29 -16.85 34.26
CA HIS A 246 16.65 -18.24 34.52
C HIS A 246 18.16 -18.39 34.24
N PRO A 247 18.97 -18.94 35.16
CA PRO A 247 20.43 -18.89 35.09
C PRO A 247 20.99 -19.36 33.73
N ALA A 248 20.32 -20.35 33.10
CA ALA A 248 20.67 -20.87 31.78
C ALA A 248 20.59 -19.85 30.60
N ARG A 249 19.87 -18.73 30.73
CA ARG A 249 19.81 -17.67 29.70
C ARG A 249 20.88 -16.60 29.85
N ALA A 250 21.50 -16.47 31.02
CA ALA A 250 22.59 -15.53 31.24
C ALA A 250 23.86 -16.00 30.51
N ASP A 251 24.21 -17.28 30.67
CA ASP A 251 25.38 -17.90 30.04
C ASP A 251 25.34 -17.77 28.50
N HIS A 252 24.14 -17.95 27.92
CA HIS A 252 23.98 -17.90 26.47
C HIS A 252 24.16 -16.48 25.90
N LEU A 253 23.88 -15.43 26.68
CA LEU A 253 24.09 -14.04 26.30
C LEU A 253 25.55 -13.61 26.50
N GLU A 254 26.23 -14.15 27.52
CA GLU A 254 27.68 -13.94 27.70
C GLU A 254 28.50 -14.58 26.58
N VAL A 255 28.16 -15.80 26.18
CA VAL A 255 28.81 -16.46 25.02
C VAL A 255 28.59 -15.66 23.74
N LEU A 256 27.39 -15.13 23.52
CA LEU A 256 27.08 -14.29 22.35
C LEU A 256 27.76 -12.91 22.40
N ALA A 257 27.94 -12.33 23.58
CA ALA A 257 28.65 -11.05 23.75
C ALA A 257 30.16 -11.21 23.56
N ARG A 258 30.76 -12.33 24.02
CA ARG A 258 32.16 -12.68 23.74
C ARG A 258 32.40 -12.94 22.25
N ALA A 259 31.50 -13.64 21.58
CA ALA A 259 31.59 -13.89 20.14
C ALA A 259 31.50 -12.61 19.28
N ARG A 260 30.90 -11.53 19.79
CA ARG A 260 30.78 -10.23 19.10
C ARG A 260 31.84 -9.20 19.48
N GLY A 261 32.75 -9.51 20.41
CA GLY A 261 33.76 -8.55 20.88
C GLY A 261 33.19 -7.36 21.66
N GLU A 262 31.97 -7.48 22.21
CA GLU A 262 31.26 -6.40 22.91
C GLU A 262 31.52 -6.37 24.43
N GLU A 263 32.68 -6.88 24.89
CA GLU A 263 33.02 -6.95 26.32
C GLU A 263 32.99 -5.58 27.02
N ARG A 264 33.30 -4.51 26.28
CA ARG A 264 33.29 -3.13 26.78
C ARG A 264 31.89 -2.64 27.21
N VAL A 265 30.83 -3.19 26.63
CA VAL A 265 29.45 -2.76 26.91
C VAL A 265 28.93 -3.41 28.20
N LEU A 266 29.44 -4.58 28.58
CA LEU A 266 29.05 -5.27 29.81
C LEU A 266 29.75 -4.65 31.03
N ALA A 267 31.04 -4.33 30.95
CA ALA A 267 31.77 -3.70 32.06
C ALA A 267 31.19 -2.34 32.48
N HIS A 268 30.75 -1.52 31.50
CA HIS A 268 30.09 -0.24 31.79
C HIS A 268 28.69 -0.39 32.40
N ARG A 269 28.04 -1.54 32.18
CA ARG A 269 26.69 -1.82 32.65
C ARG A 269 26.66 -2.25 34.12
N ASP A 270 27.73 -2.87 34.61
CA ASP A 270 27.84 -3.37 35.98
C ASP A 270 28.47 -2.37 36.96
N GLY A 271 28.73 -1.14 36.51
CA GLY A 271 29.22 -0.05 37.38
C GLY A 271 30.65 -0.27 37.91
N VAL A 272 31.39 -1.23 37.34
CA VAL A 272 32.80 -1.45 37.63
C VAL A 272 33.60 -0.43 36.82
N GLY A 273 34.34 0.43 37.51
CA GLY A 273 35.16 1.48 36.89
C GLY A 273 36.15 0.91 35.86
N ASP A 274 36.49 1.72 34.85
CA ASP A 274 37.41 1.33 33.78
C ASP A 274 38.82 1.07 34.36
N PRO A 275 39.30 -0.19 34.37
CA PRO A 275 40.59 -0.53 34.97
C PRO A 275 41.77 0.13 34.25
N ALA A 276 41.60 0.55 32.99
CA ALA A 276 42.62 1.30 32.25
C ALA A 276 42.74 2.77 32.72
N ALA A 277 41.63 3.37 33.17
CA ALA A 277 41.64 4.71 33.73
C ALA A 277 42.35 4.75 35.10
N ASP A 278 42.15 3.72 35.92
CA ASP A 278 42.78 3.59 37.23
C ASP A 278 44.29 3.33 37.14
N LEU A 279 44.74 2.56 36.15
CA LEU A 279 46.17 2.36 35.88
C LEU A 279 46.87 3.65 35.41
N HIS A 280 46.19 4.46 34.58
CA HIS A 280 46.71 5.77 34.17
C HIS A 280 46.68 6.81 35.30
N ALA A 281 45.77 6.68 36.27
CA ALA A 281 45.74 7.52 37.47
C ALA A 281 46.85 7.12 38.46
N ALA A 282 47.12 5.81 38.62
CA ALA A 282 48.20 5.30 39.47
C ALA A 282 49.60 5.67 38.92
N ALA A 283 49.80 5.57 37.60
CA ALA A 283 51.08 5.94 36.97
C ALA A 283 51.43 7.44 37.09
N ARG A 284 50.43 8.31 37.23
CA ARG A 284 50.65 9.76 37.44
C ARG A 284 51.04 10.14 38.86
N ARG A 285 50.79 9.28 39.86
CA ARG A 285 51.12 9.56 41.27
C ARG A 285 52.58 9.25 41.64
N HIS A 286 53.30 8.48 40.82
CA HIS A 286 54.69 8.06 41.10
C HIS A 286 55.78 8.81 40.30
N ARG A 287 55.43 9.87 39.56
CA ARG A 287 56.45 10.73 38.93
C ARG A 287 57.05 11.66 39.98
N ALA A 288 58.26 11.35 40.44
CA ALA A 288 59.06 12.21 41.29
C ALA A 288 59.29 13.59 40.61
N PRO A 289 59.35 14.70 41.39
CA PRO A 289 59.67 16.02 40.84
C PRO A 289 61.11 16.02 40.30
N GLY A 290 61.28 16.52 39.07
CA GLY A 290 62.60 16.69 38.45
C GLY A 290 63.48 17.69 39.21
N PRO A 291 64.81 17.61 39.06
CA PRO A 291 65.73 18.47 39.80
C PRO A 291 65.58 19.96 39.40
N PRO A 292 65.79 20.89 40.35
CA PRO A 292 65.67 22.32 40.08
C PRO A 292 66.77 22.82 39.12
N PRO A 293 66.46 23.78 38.23
CA PRO A 293 67.42 24.34 37.29
C PRO A 293 68.39 25.28 38.02
N GLY A 294 69.70 24.96 38.05
CA GLY A 294 70.71 25.94 38.49
C GLY A 294 71.98 25.45 39.18
N ALA A 295 72.28 24.15 39.24
CA ALA A 295 73.47 23.66 39.95
C ALA A 295 74.37 22.78 39.07
N MET A 296 75.00 23.35 38.04
CA MET A 296 76.16 22.72 37.35
C MET A 296 76.89 23.73 36.44
N SER A 297 77.55 24.72 37.03
CA SER A 297 78.55 25.53 36.31
C SER A 297 79.52 26.26 37.25
N ARG A 298 80.19 25.54 38.18
CA ARG A 298 81.39 26.03 38.88
C ARG A 298 82.29 24.88 39.34
N LEU A 299 83.28 24.54 38.52
CA LEU A 299 84.55 23.83 38.76
C LEU A 299 85.01 23.46 37.32
N GLY A 300 85.86 24.17 36.61
CA GLY A 300 86.98 25.03 36.97
C GLY A 300 88.16 24.53 36.13
N ALA A 301 88.51 25.27 35.06
CA ALA A 301 89.78 25.15 34.32
C ALA A 301 90.97 25.47 35.26
N PRO A 302 92.24 25.18 34.91
CA PRO A 302 92.81 24.64 33.66
C PRO A 302 93.10 23.13 33.66
#